data_AF-A0AAD9KQ04-F1
#
_entry.id   AF-A0AAD9KQ04-F1
#
_cell.length_a   1.000
_cell.length_b   1.000
_cell.length_c   1.000
_cell.angle_alpha   90.00
_cell.angle_beta   90.00
_cell.angle_gamma   90.00
#
_symmetry.space_group_name_H-M   'P 1'
#
loop_
_entity.id
_entity.type
_entity.pdbx_description
1 polymer ?
#
loop_
_entity_poly.entity_id
_entity_poly.type
_entity_poly.pdbx_seq_one_letter_code
_entity_poly.pdbx_strand_id
1 'polypeptide(L)'
;MSNVDLYKKTGCNSAVLEIKRRRLKWLGHVLRMPQDSIPKVALRWTPAGKRKRGRPKMTWRQSVMAELKEMGLSCGEAQASAKDRTFWRSIVVALCPTGDEEDKYVSKLRNSGLVQSTASVPLPRYAAFIQYSQH
;
A
#
# COMPACT_ATOMS: atom_id res chain seq x y z
N MET A 1 2.88 -12.60 24.89
CA MET A 1 2.45 -11.27 24.38
C MET A 1 2.83 -11.21 22.91
N SER A 2 1.86 -11.15 21.99
CA SER A 2 2.15 -11.10 20.55
C SER A 2 2.63 -9.69 20.16
N ASN A 3 3.40 -9.58 19.06
CA ASN A 3 3.76 -8.29 18.49
C ASN A 3 2.51 -7.43 18.19
N VAL A 4 1.40 -8.08 17.82
CA VAL A 4 0.11 -7.41 17.58
C VAL A 4 -0.43 -6.76 18.86
N ASP A 5 -0.35 -7.46 19.99
CA ASP A 5 -0.85 -6.96 21.27
C ASP A 5 0.00 -5.80 21.79
N LEU A 6 1.31 -5.86 21.56
CA LEU A 6 2.25 -4.79 21.91
C LEU A 6 1.90 -3.50 21.16
N TYR A 7 1.73 -3.55 19.84
CA TYR A 7 1.41 -2.37 19.03
C TYR A 7 0.07 -1.73 19.43
N LYS A 8 -0.94 -2.55 19.74
CA LYS A 8 -2.23 -2.07 20.25
C LYS A 8 -2.09 -1.37 21.58
N LYS A 9 -1.27 -1.91 22.48
CA LYS A 9 -1.05 -1.36 23.82
C LYS A 9 -0.23 -0.06 23.80
N THR A 10 0.69 0.09 22.86
CA THR A 10 1.57 1.28 22.76
C THR A 10 1.09 2.32 21.74
N GLY A 11 -0.02 2.08 21.02
CA GLY A 11 -0.49 2.96 19.94
C GLY A 11 0.48 3.09 18.76
N CYS A 12 1.47 2.19 18.66
CA CYS A 12 2.54 2.29 17.68
C CYS A 12 2.20 1.56 16.39
N ASN A 13 2.53 2.14 15.24
CA ASN A 13 2.43 1.46 13.96
C ASN A 13 3.47 0.33 13.87
N SER A 14 3.10 -0.79 13.24
CA SER A 14 4.09 -1.83 12.93
C SER A 14 5.11 -1.32 11.90
N ALA A 15 6.36 -1.79 11.99
CA ALA A 15 7.41 -1.41 11.05
C ALA A 15 7.04 -1.73 9.59
N VAL A 16 6.31 -2.83 9.37
CA VAL A 16 5.84 -3.24 8.04
C VAL A 16 4.90 -2.19 7.44
N LEU A 17 3.94 -1.71 8.23
CA LEU A 17 3.00 -0.67 7.82
C LEU A 17 3.73 0.63 7.48
N GLU A 18 4.64 1.08 8.35
CA GLU A 18 5.40 2.31 8.08
C GLU A 18 6.26 2.20 6.81
N ILE A 19 6.85 1.02 6.54
CA ILE A 19 7.60 0.76 5.31
C ILE A 19 6.68 0.77 4.07
N LYS A 20 5.45 0.22 4.16
CA LYS A 20 4.44 0.33 3.08
C LYS A 20 4.06 1.79 2.81
N ARG A 21 3.72 2.53 3.86
CA ARG A 21 3.35 3.96 3.81
C ARG A 21 4.42 4.79 3.11
N ARG A 22 5.69 4.63 3.49
CA ARG A 22 6.82 5.37 2.88
C ARG A 22 7.00 5.04 1.40
N ARG A 23 6.87 3.77 1.02
CA ARG A 23 7.01 3.35 -0.38
C ARG A 23 5.92 3.94 -1.27
N LEU A 24 4.69 4.00 -0.79
CA LEU A 24 3.59 4.59 -1.57
C LEU A 24 3.62 6.12 -1.59
N LYS A 25 4.11 6.78 -0.54
CA LYS A 25 4.42 8.22 -0.59
C LYS A 25 5.43 8.51 -1.71
N TRP A 26 6.51 7.74 -1.76
CA TRP A 26 7.54 7.88 -2.78
C TRP A 26 7.01 7.55 -4.18
N LEU A 27 6.24 6.47 -4.32
CA LEU A 27 5.61 6.12 -5.60
C LEU A 27 4.75 7.28 -6.12
N GLY A 28 3.86 7.84 -5.30
CA GLY A 28 3.02 8.95 -5.71
C GLY A 28 3.80 10.19 -6.10
N HIS A 29 4.93 10.45 -5.42
CA HIS A 29 5.86 11.51 -5.84
C HIS A 29 6.41 11.25 -7.24
N VAL A 30 6.98 10.05 -7.48
CA VAL A 30 7.54 9.67 -8.79
C VAL A 30 6.48 9.68 -9.90
N LEU A 31 5.27 9.17 -9.64
CA LEU A 31 4.18 9.13 -10.63
C LEU A 31 3.76 10.53 -11.11
N ARG A 32 3.90 11.55 -10.25
CA ARG A 32 3.63 12.96 -10.58
C ARG A 32 4.78 13.66 -11.29
N MET A 33 6.00 13.11 -11.26
CA MET A 33 7.14 13.74 -11.93
C MET A 33 6.96 13.73 -13.47
N PRO A 34 7.64 14.64 -14.19
CA PRO A 34 7.75 14.60 -15.66
C PRO A 34 8.26 13.25 -16.17
N GLN A 35 7.88 12.87 -17.39
CA GLN A 35 8.17 11.53 -17.97
C GLN A 35 9.67 11.27 -18.17
N ASP A 36 10.41 12.33 -18.45
CA ASP A 36 11.84 12.42 -18.65
C ASP A 36 12.65 12.43 -17.33
N SER A 37 11.99 12.58 -16.18
CA SER A 37 12.67 12.54 -14.90
C SER A 37 13.33 11.18 -14.63
N ILE A 38 14.58 11.21 -14.17
CA ILE A 38 15.38 10.01 -13.90
C ILE A 38 14.64 9.00 -13.00
N PRO A 39 13.98 9.40 -11.89
CA PRO A 39 13.26 8.44 -11.05
C PRO A 39 12.11 7.74 -11.77
N LYS A 40 11.40 8.45 -12.66
CA LYS A 40 10.27 7.89 -13.41
C LYS A 40 10.71 6.97 -14.54
N VAL A 41 11.83 7.29 -15.20
CA VAL A 41 12.50 6.40 -16.14
C VAL A 41 12.98 5.14 -15.43
N ALA A 42 13.67 5.29 -14.29
CA ALA A 42 14.16 4.17 -13.48
C ALA A 42 13.02 3.26 -12.97
N LEU A 43 11.86 3.82 -12.63
CA LEU A 43 10.68 3.06 -12.21
C LEU A 43 10.18 2.11 -13.32
N ARG A 44 10.23 2.57 -14.58
CA ARG A 44 9.80 1.78 -15.76
C ARG A 44 10.86 0.77 -16.20
N TRP A 45 12.13 1.07 -15.95
CA TRP A 45 13.25 0.25 -16.39
C TRP A 45 13.23 -1.15 -15.76
N THR A 46 13.41 -2.17 -16.60
CA THR A 46 13.50 -3.58 -16.19
C THR A 46 14.84 -4.10 -16.68
N PRO A 47 15.86 -4.24 -15.80
CA PRO A 47 17.16 -4.73 -16.22
C PRO A 47 17.05 -6.20 -16.65
N ALA A 48 17.63 -6.52 -17.80
CA ALA A 48 17.74 -7.89 -18.28
C ALA A 48 18.78 -8.68 -17.45
N GLY A 49 18.58 -10.00 -17.35
CA GLY A 49 19.54 -10.91 -16.74
C GLY A 49 19.11 -11.53 -15.40
N LYS A 50 19.89 -12.53 -14.96
CA LYS A 50 19.63 -13.30 -13.74
C LYS A 50 20.20 -12.56 -12.53
N ARG A 51 19.43 -12.48 -11.44
CA ARG A 51 19.91 -11.90 -10.18
C ARG A 51 20.98 -12.80 -9.55
N LYS A 52 22.07 -12.18 -9.09
CA LYS A 52 23.11 -12.85 -8.29
C LYS A 52 22.53 -13.36 -6.96
N ARG A 53 23.10 -14.44 -6.42
CA ARG A 53 22.78 -14.97 -5.08
C ARG A 53 23.07 -13.90 -4.01
N GLY A 54 22.27 -13.86 -2.96
CA GLY A 54 22.40 -12.91 -1.83
C GLY A 54 21.53 -11.64 -1.92
N ARG A 55 20.90 -11.35 -3.06
CA ARG A 55 19.98 -10.21 -3.18
C ARG A 55 18.59 -10.55 -2.62
N PRO A 56 17.86 -9.61 -2.00
CA PRO A 56 16.47 -9.81 -1.61
C PRO A 56 15.61 -10.37 -2.77
N LYS A 57 14.78 -11.37 -2.46
CA LYS A 57 13.94 -12.08 -3.44
C LYS A 57 12.96 -11.15 -4.15
N MET A 58 12.38 -10.19 -3.42
CA MET A 58 11.50 -9.17 -3.98
C MET A 58 12.27 -7.90 -4.35
N THR A 59 11.97 -7.36 -5.52
CA THR A 59 12.36 -5.98 -5.84
C THR A 59 11.40 -4.98 -5.25
N TRP A 60 11.88 -3.74 -5.09
CA TRP A 60 11.04 -2.60 -4.74
C TRP A 60 9.80 -2.50 -5.64
N ARG A 61 9.96 -2.61 -6.97
CA ARG A 61 8.84 -2.57 -7.93
C ARG A 61 7.84 -3.71 -7.69
N GLN A 62 8.30 -4.93 -7.45
CA GLN A 62 7.40 -6.06 -7.15
C GLN A 62 6.65 -5.86 -5.83
N SER A 63 7.31 -5.34 -4.79
CA SER A 63 6.66 -5.08 -3.51
C SER A 63 5.59 -4.00 -3.63
N VAL A 64 5.87 -2.93 -4.38
CA VAL A 64 4.88 -1.88 -4.63
C VAL A 64 3.73 -2.35 -5.52
N MET A 65 3.99 -3.15 -6.55
CA MET A 65 2.93 -3.74 -7.36
C MET A 65 2.04 -4.68 -6.53
N ALA A 66 2.61 -5.42 -5.58
CA ALA A 66 1.85 -6.25 -4.65
C ALA A 66 0.96 -5.40 -3.72
N GLU A 67 1.49 -4.28 -3.21
CA GLU A 67 0.72 -3.31 -2.40
C GLU A 67 -0.40 -2.63 -3.18
N LEU A 68 -0.16 -2.22 -4.43
CA LEU A 68 -1.20 -1.70 -5.30
C LEU A 68 -2.30 -2.74 -5.55
N LYS A 69 -1.90 -4.00 -5.80
CA LYS A 69 -2.84 -5.11 -5.97
C LYS A 69 -3.64 -5.41 -4.69
N GLU A 70 -3.03 -5.29 -3.51
CA GLU A 70 -3.72 -5.40 -2.22
C GLU A 70 -4.81 -4.33 -2.08
N MET A 71 -4.63 -3.15 -2.67
CA MET A 71 -5.62 -2.07 -2.73
C MET A 71 -6.62 -2.19 -3.88
N GLY A 72 -6.54 -3.22 -4.72
CA GLY A 72 -7.36 -3.34 -5.92
C GLY A 72 -7.03 -2.31 -7.00
N LEU A 73 -5.85 -1.68 -6.96
CA LEU A 73 -5.42 -0.68 -7.93
C LEU A 73 -4.49 -1.29 -8.98
N SER A 74 -4.79 -1.06 -10.24
CA SER A 74 -3.84 -1.25 -11.34
C SER A 74 -2.78 -0.13 -11.35
N CYS A 75 -1.69 -0.33 -12.09
CA CYS A 75 -0.65 0.69 -12.25
C CYS A 75 -1.20 1.96 -12.94
N GLY A 76 -2.15 1.80 -13.87
CA GLY A 76 -2.78 2.93 -14.57
C GLY A 76 -3.68 3.74 -13.65
N GLU A 77 -4.51 3.07 -12.85
CA GLU A 77 -5.36 3.73 -11.84
C GLU A 77 -4.53 4.40 -10.76
N ALA A 78 -3.43 3.78 -10.31
CA ALA A 78 -2.50 4.40 -9.37
C ALA A 78 -1.88 5.68 -9.97
N GLN A 79 -1.51 5.67 -11.25
CA GLN A 79 -0.99 6.85 -11.94
C GLN A 79 -2.03 7.96 -12.09
N ALA A 80 -3.28 7.62 -12.41
CA ALA A 80 -4.39 8.57 -12.47
C ALA A 80 -4.66 9.17 -11.08
N SER A 81 -4.80 8.31 -10.07
CA SER A 81 -5.04 8.68 -8.67
C SER A 81 -3.93 9.55 -8.09
N ALA A 82 -2.67 9.27 -8.45
CA ALA A 82 -1.52 10.03 -7.97
C ALA A 82 -1.53 11.49 -8.41
N LYS A 83 -2.23 11.86 -9.49
CA LYS A 83 -2.36 13.27 -9.92
C LYS A 83 -3.07 14.11 -8.87
N ASP A 84 -4.10 13.56 -8.25
CA ASP A 84 -4.76 14.17 -7.11
C ASP A 84 -3.98 13.85 -5.82
N ARG A 85 -3.32 14.87 -5.26
CA ARG A 85 -2.53 14.72 -4.02
C ARG A 85 -3.39 14.35 -2.82
N THR A 86 -4.62 14.85 -2.76
CA THR A 86 -5.53 14.63 -1.62
C THR A 86 -6.06 13.22 -1.64
N PHE A 87 -6.50 12.75 -2.82
CA PHE A 87 -6.94 11.38 -3.03
C PHE A 87 -5.80 10.37 -2.87
N TRP A 88 -4.60 10.68 -3.38
CA TRP A 88 -3.43 9.84 -3.13
C TRP A 88 -3.09 9.73 -1.63
N ARG A 89 -3.21 10.85 -0.89
CA ARG A 89 -2.99 10.85 0.56
C ARG A 89 -4.01 9.96 1.27
N SER A 90 -5.29 9.98 0.89
CA SER A 90 -6.29 9.08 1.49
C SER A 90 -5.99 7.61 1.23
N ILE A 91 -5.52 7.25 0.02
CA ILE A 91 -5.08 5.88 -0.29
C ILE A 91 -3.93 5.45 0.62
N VAL A 92 -2.91 6.31 0.79
CA VAL A 92 -1.75 6.03 1.63
C VAL A 92 -2.10 5.91 3.12
N VAL A 93 -3.05 6.71 3.60
CA VAL A 93 -3.51 6.68 4.99
C VAL A 93 -4.37 5.44 5.25
N ALA A 94 -5.27 5.07 4.33
CA ALA A 94 -6.13 3.89 4.46
C ALA A 94 -5.34 2.58 4.63
N LEU A 95 -4.11 2.50 4.09
CA LEU A 95 -3.23 1.35 4.27
C LEU A 95 -2.57 1.25 5.63
N CYS A 96 -2.48 2.35 6.36
CA CYS A 96 -1.84 2.42 7.66
C CYS A 96 -2.66 3.36 8.52
N PRO A 97 -3.81 2.91 9.02
CA PRO A 97 -4.55 3.72 9.96
C PRO A 97 -3.68 3.88 11.21
N THR A 98 -3.37 5.13 11.56
CA THR A 98 -3.02 5.43 12.93
C THR A 98 -4.27 5.17 13.78
N GLY A 99 -4.10 4.62 14.99
CA GLY A 99 -5.19 4.11 15.82
C GLY A 99 -6.36 5.06 16.12
N ASP A 100 -6.25 6.35 15.74
CA ASP A 100 -7.26 7.38 16.01
C ASP A 100 -8.04 7.85 14.76
N GLU A 101 -7.74 7.35 13.54
CA GLU A 101 -8.30 7.92 12.29
C GLU A 101 -9.20 6.96 11.47
N GLU A 102 -9.35 5.68 11.85
CA GLU A 102 -10.08 4.65 11.07
C GLU A 102 -11.53 5.03 10.73
N ASP A 103 -12.29 5.56 11.70
CA ASP A 103 -13.74 5.79 11.57
C ASP A 103 -14.10 6.94 10.60
N LYS A 104 -13.23 7.94 10.49
CA LYS A 104 -13.45 9.12 9.64
C LYS A 104 -13.18 8.83 8.16
N TYR A 105 -12.35 7.82 7.87
CA TYR A 105 -11.98 7.47 6.50
C TYR A 105 -12.88 6.41 5.88
N VAL A 106 -13.32 5.41 6.66
CA VAL A 106 -14.29 4.40 6.20
C VAL A 106 -15.61 5.06 5.79
N SER A 107 -16.06 6.07 6.55
CA SER A 107 -17.24 6.89 6.20
C SER A 107 -17.04 7.73 4.94
N LYS A 108 -15.84 8.28 4.72
CA LYS A 108 -15.52 9.10 3.53
C LYS A 108 -15.39 8.27 2.25
N LEU A 109 -14.84 7.05 2.33
CA LEU A 109 -14.74 6.11 1.20
C LEU A 109 -16.10 5.52 0.82
N ARG A 110 -16.99 5.32 1.79
CA ARG A 110 -18.38 4.90 1.54
C ARG A 110 -19.19 5.99 0.80
N ASN A 111 -18.91 7.26 1.06
CA ASN A 111 -19.65 8.40 0.49
C ASN A 111 -19.11 8.91 -0.86
N SER A 112 -17.90 8.53 -1.27
CA SER A 112 -17.27 9.03 -2.51
C SER A 112 -17.70 8.26 -3.78
N GLY A 113 -18.66 7.33 -3.68
CA GLY A 113 -19.23 6.62 -4.82
C GLY A 113 -18.26 5.69 -5.58
N LEU A 114 -17.04 5.48 -5.07
CA LEU A 114 -16.03 4.62 -5.69
C LEU A 114 -16.21 3.13 -5.34
N VAL A 115 -17.25 2.80 -4.56
CA VAL A 115 -17.60 1.44 -4.17
C VAL A 115 -19.03 1.20 -4.62
N GLN A 116 -19.21 0.65 -5.82
CA GLN A 116 -20.48 0.02 -6.14
C GLN A 116 -20.61 -1.23 -5.28
N SER A 117 -21.77 -1.34 -4.64
CA SER A 117 -22.23 -2.47 -3.84
C SER A 117 -22.00 -3.81 -4.53
N THR A 118 -20.91 -4.50 -4.22
CA THR A 118 -20.80 -5.96 -4.23
C THR A 118 -19.79 -6.40 -3.17
N ALA A 119 -20.11 -7.49 -2.48
CA ALA A 119 -19.19 -8.19 -1.59
C ALA A 119 -17.83 -8.40 -2.27
N SER A 120 -16.73 -8.25 -1.50
CA SER A 120 -15.33 -8.43 -1.92
C SER A 120 -14.51 -7.16 -2.22
N VAL A 121 -14.54 -6.17 -1.31
CA VAL A 121 -13.36 -5.30 -1.12
C VAL A 121 -12.47 -6.00 -0.09
N PRO A 122 -11.26 -6.48 -0.45
CA PRO A 122 -10.34 -6.98 0.55
C PRO A 122 -9.81 -5.78 1.32
N LEU A 123 -10.36 -5.57 2.52
CA LEU A 123 -9.70 -4.80 3.57
C LEU A 123 -8.23 -5.28 3.64
N PRO A 124 -7.24 -4.39 3.80
CA PRO A 124 -5.84 -4.78 3.99
C PRO A 124 -5.78 -5.90 5.03
N ARG A 125 -5.31 -7.08 4.59
CA ARG A 125 -5.45 -8.36 5.30
C ARG A 125 -4.63 -8.36 6.59
N TYR A 126 -5.16 -7.77 7.65
CA TYR A 126 -4.74 -8.06 9.03
C TYR A 126 -5.80 -8.80 9.85
N ALA A 127 -6.99 -9.08 9.29
CA ALA A 127 -8.03 -9.86 9.95
C ALA A 127 -8.08 -11.36 9.55
N ALA A 128 -7.23 -11.84 8.62
CA ALA A 128 -7.36 -13.20 8.06
C ALA A 128 -6.06 -14.01 8.09
N PHE A 129 -5.45 -14.14 9.27
CA PHE A 129 -4.33 -15.07 9.49
C PHE A 129 -4.22 -15.59 10.94
N ILE A 130 -5.32 -16.11 11.52
CA ILE A 130 -5.25 -17.23 12.49
C ILE A 130 -6.49 -18.09 12.29
N GLN A 131 -6.37 -19.15 11.47
CA GLN A 131 -7.27 -20.30 11.59
C GLN A 131 -6.60 -21.64 11.25
N TYR A 132 -5.28 -21.76 11.46
CA TYR A 132 -4.64 -23.07 11.40
C TYR A 132 -3.51 -23.18 12.42
N SER A 133 -3.85 -23.54 13.65
CA SER A 133 -3.01 -24.31 14.58
C SER A 133 -3.85 -24.72 15.81
N GLN A 134 -4.80 -25.63 15.60
CA GLN A 134 -5.32 -26.58 16.59
C GLN A 134 -6.12 -27.64 15.82
N HIS A 135 -5.41 -28.62 15.25
CA HIS A 135 -5.81 -30.03 15.32
C HIS A 135 -4.61 -30.92 15.04
#